data_AF-A0A0A2K5C6-F1
#
_entry.id   AF-A0A0A2K5C6-F1
#
_cell.length_a   1.000
_cell.length_b   1.000
_cell.length_c   1.000
_cell.angle_alpha   90.00
_cell.angle_beta   90.00
_cell.angle_gamma   90.00
#
_symmetry.space_group_name_H-M   'P 1'
#
loop_
_entity.id
_entity.type
_entity.pdbx_description
1 polymer ?
#
loop_
_entity_poly.entity_id
_entity_poly.type
_entity_poly.pdbx_seq_one_letter_code
_entity_poly.pdbx_strand_id
1 'polypeptide(L)'
;MCELGLIRSQIYKHLYSVAAADRPLAEVAAAVAMLNQKLQQWKDSIPTEFQPESQRLSAFTKSTIAVTLIFLHLAYFHCLIAIHRVTAARGSRLAMDLVERNSVYTPPHPVVFMSESLCTKAATASIDLMKYMPKSNITLIGIMIYYPILASKTLSSAIVQNPRDTSRIYHIRLIMKVETFVSSLVLDTPNEGIDGLLKDCAEYRSLAEAAVREATQICQG
;
A
#
# COMPACT_ATOMS: atom_id res chain seq x y z
N MET A 1 13.61 1.17 -14.10
CA MET A 1 12.96 -0.12 -13.77
C MET A 1 13.92 -1.12 -13.13
N CYS A 2 15.13 -1.32 -13.66
CA CYS A 2 16.10 -2.28 -13.09
C CYS A 2 16.45 -1.99 -11.62
N GLU A 3 16.74 -0.74 -11.25
CA GLU A 3 17.04 -0.36 -9.87
C GLU A 3 15.86 -0.61 -8.92
N LEU A 4 14.64 -0.26 -9.33
CA LEU A 4 13.43 -0.57 -8.55
C LEU A 4 13.25 -2.08 -8.37
N GLY A 5 13.61 -2.89 -9.37
CA GLY A 5 13.64 -4.35 -9.25
C GLY A 5 14.63 -4.83 -8.18
N LEU A 6 15.82 -4.24 -8.10
CA LEU A 6 16.79 -4.53 -7.04
C LEU A 6 16.28 -4.13 -5.66
N ILE A 7 15.60 -2.97 -5.55
CA ILE A 7 14.96 -2.53 -4.30
C ILE A 7 13.90 -3.54 -3.88
N ARG A 8 13.05 -4.02 -4.80
CA ARG A 8 12.02 -5.05 -4.51
C ARG A 8 12.63 -6.35 -4.00
N SER A 9 13.74 -6.79 -4.59
CA SER A 9 14.48 -7.96 -4.12
C SER A 9 15.01 -7.74 -2.69
N GLN A 10 15.56 -6.56 -2.40
CA GLN A 10 16.02 -6.22 -1.05
C GLN A 10 14.88 -6.13 -0.04
N ILE A 11 13.73 -5.56 -0.42
CA ILE A 11 12.52 -5.56 0.41
C ILE A 11 12.15 -7.00 0.79
N TYR A 12 12.06 -7.90 -0.18
CA TYR A 12 11.75 -9.30 0.09
C TYR A 12 12.79 -9.93 1.03
N LYS A 13 14.07 -9.83 0.70
CA LYS A 13 15.17 -10.42 1.48
C LYS A 13 15.14 -9.95 2.93
N HIS A 14 14.95 -8.65 3.16
CA HIS A 14 15.07 -8.06 4.49
C HIS A 14 13.80 -8.11 5.33
N LEU A 15 12.61 -8.13 4.73
CA LEU A 15 11.34 -7.99 5.45
C LEU A 15 10.38 -9.19 5.31
N TYR A 16 10.54 -10.02 4.27
CA TYR A 16 9.56 -11.08 3.94
C TYR A 16 10.17 -12.47 3.70
N SER A 17 11.50 -12.60 3.69
CA SER A 17 12.14 -13.91 3.62
C SER A 17 11.87 -14.72 4.90
N VAL A 18 11.99 -16.04 4.82
CA VAL A 18 11.85 -16.92 5.98
C VAL A 18 12.79 -16.47 7.12
N ALA A 19 14.03 -16.12 6.77
CA ALA A 19 15.02 -15.61 7.72
C ALA A 19 14.69 -14.22 8.31
N ALA A 20 13.76 -13.47 7.71
CA ALA A 20 13.30 -12.19 8.24
C ALA A 20 12.15 -12.33 9.24
N ALA A 21 11.47 -13.48 9.28
CA ALA A 21 10.28 -13.70 10.11
C ALA A 21 10.58 -13.52 11.61
N ASP A 22 11.74 -14.01 12.05
CA ASP A 22 12.15 -14.04 13.46
C ASP A 22 12.99 -12.83 13.88
N ARG A 23 13.14 -11.81 13.02
CA ARG A 23 13.99 -10.67 13.35
C ARG A 23 13.40 -9.81 14.47
N PRO A 24 14.26 -9.35 15.41
CA PRO A 24 13.87 -8.37 16.41
C PRO A 24 13.30 -7.10 15.78
N LEU A 25 12.37 -6.46 16.48
CA LEU A 25 11.65 -5.30 15.98
C LEU A 25 12.58 -4.11 15.65
N ALA A 26 13.65 -3.94 16.42
CA ALA A 26 14.68 -2.93 16.17
C ALA A 26 15.42 -3.16 14.84
N GLU A 27 15.74 -4.41 14.50
CA GLU A 27 16.36 -4.75 13.22
C GLU A 27 15.41 -4.55 12.05
N VAL A 28 14.12 -4.89 12.23
CA VAL A 28 13.07 -4.61 11.24
C VAL A 28 12.95 -3.10 11.02
N ALA A 29 12.92 -2.30 12.08
CA ALA A 29 12.87 -0.85 12.01
C ALA A 29 14.08 -0.24 11.26
N ALA A 30 15.29 -0.73 11.54
CA ALA A 30 16.50 -0.32 10.83
C ALA A 30 16.45 -0.70 9.34
N ALA A 31 15.98 -1.91 9.02
CA ALA A 31 15.80 -2.35 7.63
C ALA A 31 14.76 -1.49 6.89
N VAL A 32 13.64 -1.15 7.53
CA VAL A 32 12.62 -0.25 6.99
C VAL A 32 13.20 1.13 6.68
N ALA A 33 13.97 1.71 7.61
CA ALA A 33 14.60 3.01 7.41
C ALA A 33 15.57 3.02 6.22
N MET A 34 16.46 2.02 6.15
CA MET A 34 17.39 1.84 5.05
C MET A 34 16.66 1.67 3.70
N LEU A 35 15.65 0.80 3.64
CA LEU A 35 14.91 0.54 2.40
C LEU A 35 14.10 1.77 1.95
N ASN A 36 13.49 2.50 2.90
CA ASN A 36 12.81 3.76 2.59
C ASN A 36 13.80 4.78 2.01
N GLN A 37 14.97 4.95 2.62
CA GLN A 37 15.99 5.86 2.10
C GLN A 37 16.41 5.49 0.68
N LYS A 38 16.66 4.20 0.40
CA LYS A 38 16.98 3.74 -0.96
C LYS A 38 15.86 4.02 -1.95
N LEU A 39 14.61 3.83 -1.55
CA LEU A 39 13.44 4.11 -2.40
C LEU A 39 13.30 5.62 -2.68
N GLN A 40 13.54 6.48 -1.69
CA GLN A 40 13.52 7.94 -1.89
C GLN A 40 14.68 8.40 -2.78
N GLN A 41 15.91 7.91 -2.58
CA GLN A 41 17.05 8.21 -3.46
C GLN A 41 16.78 7.79 -4.91
N TRP A 42 16.18 6.63 -5.11
CA TRP A 42 15.74 6.19 -6.43
C TRP A 42 14.68 7.14 -7.01
N LYS A 43 13.70 7.56 -6.23
CA LYS A 43 12.68 8.54 -6.66
C LYS A 43 13.34 9.85 -7.10
N ASP A 44 14.28 10.37 -6.30
CA ASP A 44 14.95 11.65 -6.54
C ASP A 44 15.86 11.61 -7.78
N SER A 45 16.32 10.43 -8.20
CA SER A 45 17.09 10.24 -9.44
C SER A 45 16.26 10.41 -10.72
N ILE A 46 14.93 10.35 -10.62
CA ILE A 46 14.01 10.47 -11.75
C ILE A 46 13.75 11.97 -12.02
N PRO A 47 13.71 12.42 -13.28
CA PRO A 47 13.33 13.80 -13.59
C PRO A 47 11.99 14.18 -12.93
N THR A 48 11.90 15.38 -12.36
CA THR A 48 10.78 15.82 -11.51
C THR A 48 9.41 15.66 -12.16
N GLU A 49 9.33 15.80 -13.48
CA GLU A 49 8.12 15.54 -14.25
C GLU A 49 7.68 14.08 -14.19
N PHE A 50 8.58 13.10 -14.13
CA PHE A 50 8.23 11.67 -14.12
C PHE A 50 8.27 11.04 -12.73
N GLN A 51 8.54 11.82 -11.69
CA GLN A 51 8.56 11.33 -10.32
C GLN A 51 7.16 10.87 -9.86
N PRO A 52 7.09 9.71 -9.17
CA PRO A 52 5.95 9.38 -8.32
C PRO A 52 5.53 10.56 -7.44
N GLU A 53 4.22 10.72 -7.20
CA GLU A 53 3.63 11.82 -6.40
C GLU A 53 3.62 13.21 -7.09
N SER A 54 4.18 13.35 -8.29
CA SER A 54 4.11 14.60 -9.06
C SER A 54 2.65 14.97 -9.42
N GLN A 55 2.24 16.22 -9.16
CA GLN A 55 0.89 16.72 -9.44
C GLN A 55 0.56 16.80 -10.95
N ARG A 56 1.55 16.59 -11.83
CA ARG A 56 1.42 16.73 -13.28
C ARG A 56 0.91 15.47 -14.00
N LEU A 57 0.22 14.58 -13.29
CA LEU A 57 -0.30 13.30 -13.83
C LEU A 57 -1.21 13.45 -15.06
N SER A 58 -1.95 14.55 -15.16
CA SER A 58 -2.87 14.82 -16.29
C SER A 58 -2.15 15.10 -17.61
N ALA A 59 -0.87 15.50 -17.58
CA ALA A 59 -0.08 15.71 -18.80
C ALA A 59 0.41 14.38 -19.39
N PHE A 60 0.50 13.30 -18.60
CA PHE A 60 1.04 12.02 -19.05
C PHE A 60 0.08 11.21 -19.90
N THR A 61 -1.23 11.39 -19.76
CA THR A 61 -2.25 10.57 -20.45
C THR A 61 -2.24 10.73 -21.97
N LYS A 62 -1.60 11.78 -22.50
CA LYS A 62 -1.43 12.03 -23.94
C LYS A 62 -0.11 11.52 -24.51
N SER A 63 0.76 10.96 -23.67
CA SER A 63 2.11 10.54 -24.07
C SER A 63 2.15 9.05 -24.44
N THR A 64 2.98 8.69 -25.41
CA THR A 64 3.22 7.29 -25.83
C THR A 64 3.80 6.41 -24.72
N ILE A 65 4.35 7.02 -23.65
CA ILE A 65 4.91 6.31 -22.48
C ILE A 65 3.96 6.27 -21.27
N ALA A 66 2.69 6.69 -21.41
CA ALA A 66 1.73 6.82 -20.31
C ALA A 66 1.60 5.52 -19.48
N VAL A 67 1.47 4.37 -20.14
CA VAL A 67 1.32 3.07 -19.48
C VAL A 67 2.56 2.73 -18.65
N THR A 68 3.75 2.96 -19.20
CA THR A 68 5.02 2.72 -18.49
C THR A 68 5.14 3.61 -17.25
N LEU A 69 4.71 4.87 -17.34
CA LEU A 69 4.71 5.80 -16.20
C LEU A 69 3.69 5.37 -15.14
N ILE A 70 2.48 4.98 -15.53
CA ILE A 70 1.49 4.45 -14.57
C ILE A 70 2.06 3.25 -13.84
N PHE A 71 2.68 2.30 -14.56
CA PHE A 71 3.31 1.13 -13.96
C PHE A 71 4.46 1.50 -13.03
N LEU A 72 5.30 2.47 -13.39
CA LEU A 72 6.38 2.99 -12.56
C LEU A 72 5.84 3.53 -11.22
N HIS A 73 4.78 4.33 -11.26
CA HIS A 73 4.17 4.90 -10.07
C HIS A 73 3.52 3.82 -9.19
N LEU A 74 2.76 2.90 -9.80
CA LEU A 74 2.16 1.76 -9.08
C LEU A 74 3.23 0.89 -8.42
N ALA A 75 4.34 0.62 -9.12
CA ALA A 75 5.46 -0.13 -8.59
C ALA A 75 6.15 0.58 -7.42
N TYR A 76 6.32 1.90 -7.49
CA TYR A 76 6.83 2.72 -6.39
C TYR A 76 5.92 2.64 -5.16
N PHE A 77 4.62 2.92 -5.32
CA PHE A 77 3.68 2.90 -4.19
C PHE A 77 3.57 1.51 -3.56
N HIS A 78 3.61 0.45 -4.37
CA HIS A 78 3.71 -0.91 -3.84
C HIS A 78 5.00 -1.12 -3.02
N CYS A 79 6.16 -0.65 -3.48
CA CYS A 79 7.38 -0.75 -2.67
C CYS A 79 7.23 -0.01 -1.34
N LEU A 80 6.64 1.20 -1.36
CA LEU A 80 6.43 1.99 -0.15
C LEU A 80 5.51 1.27 0.85
N ILE A 81 4.38 0.72 0.38
CA ILE A 81 3.49 -0.12 1.20
C ILE A 81 4.25 -1.34 1.74
N ALA A 82 5.00 -2.04 0.90
CA ALA A 82 5.73 -3.25 1.29
C ALA A 82 6.84 -2.96 2.30
N ILE A 83 7.48 -1.79 2.26
CA ILE A 83 8.47 -1.37 3.25
C ILE A 83 7.78 -1.11 4.60
N HIS A 84 6.69 -0.35 4.61
CA HIS A 84 6.12 0.17 5.86
C HIS A 84 5.05 -0.72 6.51
N ARG A 85 4.45 -1.68 5.80
CA ARG A 85 3.35 -2.49 6.36
C ARG A 85 3.76 -3.36 7.55
N VAL A 86 5.01 -3.85 7.58
CA VAL A 86 5.49 -4.73 8.66
C VAL A 86 5.58 -3.97 9.98
N THR A 87 6.01 -2.71 9.94
CA THR A 87 6.09 -1.83 11.10
C THR A 87 4.73 -1.22 11.45
N ALA A 88 3.91 -0.86 10.46
CA ALA A 88 2.54 -0.37 10.70
C ALA A 88 1.70 -1.41 11.47
N ALA A 89 1.72 -2.68 11.04
CA ALA A 89 1.02 -3.76 11.72
C ALA A 89 1.54 -4.06 13.15
N ARG A 90 2.78 -3.64 13.46
CA ARG A 90 3.41 -3.84 14.77
C ARG A 90 3.42 -2.54 15.61
N GLY A 91 2.82 -1.45 15.15
CA GLY A 91 2.99 -0.10 15.69
C GLY A 91 2.69 0.04 17.19
N SER A 92 1.60 -0.55 17.69
CA SER A 92 1.28 -0.47 19.14
C SER A 92 2.25 -1.29 20.00
N ARG A 93 2.81 -2.38 19.46
CA ARG A 93 3.82 -3.21 20.13
C ARG A 93 5.21 -2.57 20.07
N LEU A 94 5.50 -1.82 19.00
CA LEU A 94 6.75 -1.05 18.84
C LEU A 94 6.92 -0.04 19.96
N ALA A 95 5.87 0.73 20.26
CA ALA A 95 5.92 1.72 21.34
C ALA A 95 6.06 1.06 22.72
N MET A 96 5.38 -0.07 22.95
CA MET A 96 5.38 -0.78 24.24
C MET A 96 6.70 -1.53 24.49
N ASP A 97 7.23 -2.24 23.49
CA ASP A 97 8.50 -2.99 23.58
C ASP A 97 9.70 -2.05 23.86
N LEU A 98 9.64 -0.79 23.42
CA LEU A 98 10.65 0.24 23.69
C LEU A 98 10.60 0.78 25.12
N VAL A 99 9.42 0.78 25.75
CA VAL A 99 9.22 1.27 27.12
C VAL A 99 9.60 0.21 28.15
N GLU A 100 9.39 -1.07 27.84
CA GLU A 100 9.52 -2.16 28.80
C GLU A 100 10.97 -2.68 28.98
N ARG A 101 11.87 -2.46 28.00
CA ARG A 101 13.28 -2.89 28.08
C ARG A 101 14.24 -1.71 28.27
N ASN A 102 14.57 -1.41 29.54
CA ASN A 102 15.67 -0.54 30.02
C ASN A 102 17.06 -0.98 29.51
N SER A 103 17.27 -0.97 28.20
CA SER A 103 18.56 -1.26 27.58
C SER A 103 18.85 -0.18 26.55
N VAL A 104 20.11 0.22 26.47
CA VAL A 104 20.65 1.28 25.60
C VAL A 104 20.33 0.98 24.13
N TYR A 105 19.12 1.27 23.69
CA TYR A 105 18.69 1.14 22.31
C TYR A 105 18.59 2.52 21.70
N THR A 106 19.28 2.69 20.57
CA THR A 106 19.05 3.83 19.68
C THR A 106 17.56 3.85 19.33
N PRO A 107 16.86 4.99 19.54
CA PRO A 107 15.43 5.08 19.22
C PRO A 107 15.22 4.71 17.74
N PRO A 108 14.11 4.03 17.39
CA PRO A 108 13.83 3.68 16.00
C PRO A 108 13.82 4.94 15.13
N HIS A 109 14.23 4.79 13.88
CA HIS A 109 14.25 5.90 12.94
C HIS A 109 12.84 6.56 12.84
N PRO A 110 12.72 7.91 12.84
CA PRO A 110 11.44 8.61 12.92
C PRO A 110 10.39 8.18 11.87
N VAL A 111 10.86 7.80 10.68
CA VAL A 111 10.01 7.31 9.57
C VAL A 111 9.15 6.11 9.96
N VAL A 112 9.59 5.30 10.93
CA VAL A 112 8.87 4.11 11.38
C VAL A 112 7.55 4.50 12.05
N PHE A 113 7.52 5.59 12.81
CA PHE A 113 6.31 6.12 13.45
C PHE A 113 5.31 6.67 12.42
N MET A 114 5.75 6.97 11.20
CA MET A 114 4.89 7.44 10.11
C MET A 114 4.42 6.30 9.20
N SER A 115 4.78 5.04 9.49
CA SER A 115 4.57 3.90 8.58
C SER A 115 3.11 3.70 8.17
N GLU A 116 2.16 3.84 9.10
CA GLU A 116 0.73 3.72 8.78
C GLU A 116 0.28 4.82 7.81
N SER A 117 0.63 6.08 8.10
CA SER A 117 0.32 7.22 7.22
C SER A 117 0.94 7.09 5.84
N LEU A 118 2.18 6.58 5.76
CA LEU A 118 2.86 6.33 4.48
C LEU A 118 2.15 5.23 3.68
N CYS A 119 1.74 4.13 4.33
CA CYS A 119 0.97 3.06 3.71
C CYS A 119 -0.39 3.56 3.18
N THR A 120 -1.15 4.31 3.97
CA THR A 120 -2.49 4.79 3.58
C THR A 120 -2.42 5.82 2.45
N LYS A 121 -1.44 6.72 2.47
CA LYS A 121 -1.18 7.67 1.37
C LYS A 121 -0.79 6.94 0.08
N ALA A 122 0.12 5.98 0.16
CA ALA A 122 0.55 5.19 -0.99
C ALA A 122 -0.60 4.35 -1.58
N ALA A 123 -1.42 3.75 -0.71
CA ALA A 123 -2.59 2.98 -1.13
C ALA A 123 -3.63 3.87 -1.82
N THR A 124 -3.93 5.04 -1.23
CA THR A 124 -4.81 6.04 -1.82
C THR A 124 -4.34 6.47 -3.21
N ALA A 125 -3.07 6.85 -3.34
CA ALA A 125 -2.48 7.25 -4.62
C ALA A 125 -2.51 6.12 -5.67
N SER A 126 -2.32 4.87 -5.24
CA SER A 126 -2.43 3.70 -6.13
C SER A 126 -3.84 3.51 -6.68
N ILE A 127 -4.87 3.67 -5.84
CA ILE A 127 -6.28 3.58 -6.26
C ILE A 127 -6.65 4.77 -7.17
N ASP A 128 -6.11 5.96 -6.89
CA ASP A 128 -6.36 7.13 -7.73
C ASP A 128 -5.79 6.99 -9.15
N LEU A 129 -4.69 6.24 -9.32
CA LEU A 129 -4.12 5.94 -10.63
C LEU A 129 -4.99 5.03 -11.49
N MET A 130 -5.97 4.32 -10.91
CA MET A 130 -6.90 3.47 -11.69
C MET A 130 -7.64 4.25 -12.77
N LYS A 131 -7.91 5.55 -12.57
CA LYS A 131 -8.60 6.39 -13.56
C LYS A 131 -7.82 6.52 -14.88
N TYR A 132 -6.53 6.21 -14.86
CA TYR A 132 -5.65 6.25 -16.02
C TYR A 132 -5.35 4.87 -16.61
N MET A 133 -5.83 3.79 -16.00
CA MET A 133 -5.65 2.45 -16.55
C MET A 133 -6.35 2.33 -17.92
N PRO A 134 -5.74 1.59 -18.87
CA PRO A 134 -6.34 1.36 -20.17
C PRO A 134 -7.63 0.57 -20.01
N LYS A 135 -8.73 1.05 -20.62
CA LYS A 135 -10.07 0.45 -20.44
C LYS A 135 -10.32 -0.78 -21.33
N SER A 136 -9.62 -0.88 -22.46
CA SER A 136 -9.89 -1.90 -23.49
C SER A 136 -8.78 -2.94 -23.64
N ASN A 137 -7.67 -2.83 -22.91
CA ASN A 137 -6.54 -3.75 -23.01
C ASN A 137 -6.47 -4.66 -21.77
N ILE A 138 -7.10 -5.83 -21.88
CA ILE A 138 -7.23 -6.82 -20.79
C ILE A 138 -5.86 -7.28 -20.27
N THR A 139 -4.86 -7.44 -21.13
CA THR A 139 -3.50 -7.83 -20.72
C THR A 139 -2.87 -6.78 -19.81
N LEU A 140 -2.96 -5.50 -20.18
CA LEU A 140 -2.44 -4.41 -19.36
C LEU A 140 -3.24 -4.26 -18.06
N ILE A 141 -4.56 -4.43 -18.10
CA ILE A 141 -5.41 -4.47 -16.91
C ILE A 141 -4.94 -5.57 -15.97
N GLY A 142 -4.76 -6.80 -16.45
CA GLY A 142 -4.33 -7.94 -15.64
C GLY A 142 -2.99 -7.73 -14.94
N ILE A 143 -2.03 -7.07 -15.61
CA ILE A 143 -0.72 -6.75 -15.00
C ILE A 143 -0.85 -5.67 -13.91
N MET A 144 -1.83 -4.76 -14.04
CA MET A 144 -1.99 -3.63 -13.13
C MET A 144 -3.03 -3.82 -12.03
N ILE A 145 -3.98 -4.75 -12.17
CA ILE A 145 -5.09 -4.93 -11.22
C ILE A 145 -4.64 -5.36 -9.82
N TYR A 146 -3.49 -6.02 -9.72
CA TYR A 146 -2.90 -6.42 -8.46
C TYR A 146 -2.66 -5.22 -7.51
N TYR A 147 -2.23 -4.09 -8.06
CA TYR A 147 -1.86 -2.91 -7.27
C TYR A 147 -3.03 -2.26 -6.51
N PRO A 148 -4.18 -1.93 -7.15
CA PRO A 148 -5.32 -1.39 -6.43
C PRO A 148 -5.95 -2.41 -5.47
N ILE A 149 -5.89 -3.72 -5.74
CA ILE A 149 -6.37 -4.75 -4.81
C ILE A 149 -5.52 -4.78 -3.54
N LEU A 150 -4.19 -4.76 -3.68
CA LEU A 150 -3.27 -4.64 -2.55
C LEU A 150 -3.49 -3.33 -1.78
N ALA A 151 -3.76 -2.22 -2.48
CA ALA A 151 -4.08 -0.95 -1.86
C ALA A 151 -5.39 -1.02 -1.05
N SER A 152 -6.44 -1.66 -1.57
CA SER A 152 -7.68 -1.90 -0.83
C SER A 152 -7.46 -2.70 0.44
N LYS A 153 -6.68 -3.79 0.36
CA LYS A 153 -6.28 -4.57 1.54
C LYS A 153 -5.55 -3.71 2.58
N THR A 154 -4.66 -2.84 2.11
CA THR A 154 -3.87 -1.95 2.97
C THR A 154 -4.76 -0.95 3.70
N LEU A 155 -5.70 -0.32 2.99
CA LEU A 155 -6.68 0.60 3.59
C LEU A 155 -7.61 -0.12 4.57
N SER A 156 -8.09 -1.31 4.22
CA SER A 156 -8.92 -2.14 5.10
C SER A 156 -8.19 -2.47 6.40
N SER A 157 -6.94 -2.92 6.31
CA SER A 157 -6.10 -3.19 7.49
C SER A 157 -5.90 -1.95 8.36
N ALA A 158 -5.70 -0.77 7.76
CA ALA A 158 -5.54 0.47 8.51
C ALA A 158 -6.83 0.86 9.26
N ILE A 159 -7.99 0.71 8.61
CA ILE A 159 -9.30 0.94 9.24
C ILE A 159 -9.53 -0.05 10.39
N VAL A 160 -9.23 -1.34 10.20
CA VAL A 160 -9.38 -2.35 11.26
C VAL A 160 -8.50 -2.03 12.47
N GLN A 161 -7.29 -1.53 12.25
CA GLN A 161 -6.38 -1.12 13.33
C GLN A 161 -6.84 0.15 14.06
N ASN A 162 -7.38 1.13 13.32
CA ASN A 162 -7.89 2.37 13.88
C ASN A 162 -9.27 2.72 13.31
N PRO A 163 -10.35 2.07 13.77
CA PRO A 163 -11.69 2.22 13.20
C PRO A 163 -12.32 3.59 13.48
N ARG A 164 -11.67 4.43 14.30
CA ARG A 164 -12.14 5.79 14.62
C ARG A 164 -11.43 6.88 13.84
N ASP A 165 -10.49 6.51 12.96
CA ASP A 165 -9.79 7.48 12.13
C ASP A 165 -10.77 8.37 11.33
N THR A 166 -10.41 9.64 11.17
CA THR A 166 -11.27 10.63 10.50
C THR A 166 -11.41 10.35 9.00
N SER A 167 -10.43 9.67 8.40
CA SER A 167 -10.42 9.29 6.98
C SER A 167 -11.12 7.96 6.69
N ARG A 168 -11.61 7.22 7.70
CA ARG A 168 -12.22 5.88 7.53
C ARG A 168 -13.30 5.81 6.45
N ILE A 169 -14.20 6.79 6.40
CA ILE A 169 -15.30 6.83 5.42
C ILE A 169 -14.76 7.06 4.01
N TYR A 170 -13.75 7.91 3.88
CA TYR A 170 -13.07 8.15 2.61
C TYR A 170 -12.35 6.88 2.14
N HIS A 171 -11.62 6.20 3.02
CA HIS A 171 -10.96 4.93 2.69
C HIS A 171 -11.94 3.81 2.31
N ILE A 172 -13.09 3.68 2.98
CA ILE A 172 -14.15 2.72 2.59
C ILE A 172 -14.63 3.01 1.16
N ARG A 173 -14.86 4.28 0.80
CA ARG A 173 -15.27 4.66 -0.56
C ARG A 173 -14.22 4.29 -1.61
N LEU A 174 -12.92 4.41 -1.28
CA LEU A 174 -11.85 3.97 -2.16
C LEU A 174 -11.86 2.45 -2.36
N ILE A 175 -12.04 1.68 -1.28
CA ILE A 175 -12.14 0.21 -1.36
C ILE A 175 -13.33 -0.19 -2.25
N MET A 176 -14.50 0.44 -2.06
CA MET A 176 -15.70 0.22 -2.90
C MET A 176 -15.44 0.51 -4.39
N LYS A 177 -14.66 1.55 -4.69
CA LYS A 177 -14.29 1.91 -6.06
C LYS A 177 -13.47 0.81 -6.72
N VAL A 178 -12.57 0.17 -5.97
CA VAL A 178 -11.78 -0.98 -6.46
C VAL A 178 -12.68 -2.19 -6.68
N GLU A 179 -13.54 -2.54 -5.73
CA GLU A 179 -14.48 -3.66 -5.87
C GLU A 179 -15.39 -3.50 -7.08
N THR A 180 -15.94 -2.30 -7.28
CA THR A 180 -16.80 -1.98 -8.42
C THR A 180 -16.05 -2.14 -9.75
N PHE A 181 -14.80 -1.70 -9.80
CA PHE A 181 -13.96 -1.88 -10.98
C PHE A 181 -13.70 -3.36 -11.26
N VAL A 182 -13.30 -4.15 -10.25
CA VAL A 182 -13.06 -5.58 -10.41
C VAL A 182 -14.35 -6.30 -10.84
N SER A 183 -15.50 -5.93 -10.28
CA SER A 183 -16.80 -6.47 -10.68
C SER A 183 -17.13 -6.20 -12.15
N SER A 184 -16.83 -5.00 -12.66
CA SER A 184 -17.02 -4.71 -14.10
C SER A 184 -16.16 -5.60 -15.01
N LEU A 185 -14.95 -5.97 -14.57
CA LEU A 185 -14.07 -6.85 -15.33
C LEU A 185 -14.58 -8.30 -15.39
N VAL A 186 -15.22 -8.78 -14.32
CA VAL A 186 -15.88 -10.10 -14.30
C VAL A 186 -16.99 -10.16 -15.34
N LEU A 187 -17.79 -9.09 -15.44
CA LEU A 187 -18.89 -9.00 -16.40
C LEU A 187 -18.38 -9.00 -17.85
N ASP A 188 -17.31 -8.25 -18.12
CA ASP A 188 -16.76 -8.12 -19.47
C ASP A 188 -15.98 -9.37 -19.90
N THR A 189 -15.30 -10.04 -18.97
CA THR A 189 -14.45 -11.22 -19.23
C THR A 189 -14.51 -12.22 -18.07
N PRO A 190 -15.47 -13.17 -18.09
CA PRO A 190 -15.58 -14.19 -17.05
C PRO A 190 -14.30 -15.01 -16.92
N ASN A 191 -13.73 -15.04 -15.70
CA ASN A 191 -12.48 -15.73 -15.40
C ASN A 191 -12.43 -16.01 -13.90
N GLU A 192 -12.27 -17.28 -13.51
CA GLU A 192 -12.21 -17.72 -12.11
C GLU A 192 -11.17 -16.95 -11.27
N GLY A 193 -10.05 -16.55 -11.90
CA GLY A 193 -9.05 -15.72 -11.24
C GLY A 193 -9.58 -14.34 -10.86
N ILE A 194 -10.39 -13.71 -11.72
CA ILE A 194 -10.99 -12.39 -11.46
C ILE A 194 -12.12 -12.53 -10.43
N ASP A 195 -12.85 -13.65 -10.42
CA ASP A 195 -13.87 -13.93 -9.39
C ASP A 195 -13.25 -14.04 -8.00
N GLY A 196 -12.10 -14.70 -7.87
CA GLY A 196 -11.33 -14.73 -6.63
C GLY A 196 -10.92 -13.34 -6.16
N LEU A 197 -10.44 -12.49 -7.08
CA LEU A 197 -10.07 -11.11 -6.78
C LEU A 197 -11.28 -10.25 -6.36
N LEU A 198 -12.46 -10.48 -6.95
CA LEU A 198 -13.69 -9.80 -6.55
C LEU A 198 -14.09 -10.18 -5.12
N LYS A 199 -14.02 -11.48 -4.79
CA LYS A 199 -14.28 -11.98 -3.44
C LYS A 199 -13.34 -11.35 -2.41
N ASP A 200 -12.04 -11.29 -2.71
CA ASP A 200 -11.05 -10.63 -1.86
C ASP A 200 -11.40 -9.15 -1.61
N CYS A 201 -11.79 -8.42 -2.67
CA CYS A 201 -12.18 -7.02 -2.55
C CYS A 201 -13.41 -6.83 -1.65
N ALA A 202 -14.44 -7.66 -1.84
CA ALA A 202 -15.64 -7.65 -1.02
C ALA A 202 -15.34 -7.98 0.44
N GLU A 203 -14.42 -8.91 0.71
CA GLU A 203 -13.94 -9.23 2.05
C GLU A 203 -13.24 -8.04 2.70
N TYR A 204 -12.33 -7.37 1.99
CA TYR A 204 -11.63 -6.18 2.50
C TYR A 204 -12.61 -5.06 2.85
N ARG A 205 -13.64 -4.84 2.04
CA ARG A 205 -14.70 -3.87 2.35
C ARG A 205 -15.49 -4.29 3.58
N SER A 206 -15.95 -5.53 3.64
CA SER A 206 -16.76 -6.06 4.74
C SER A 206 -16.05 -5.91 6.09
N LEU A 207 -14.76 -6.30 6.15
CA LEU A 207 -13.92 -6.15 7.35
C LEU A 207 -13.80 -4.69 7.80
N ALA A 208 -13.55 -3.77 6.87
CA ALA A 208 -13.43 -2.35 7.16
C ALA A 208 -14.74 -1.77 7.71
N GLU A 209 -15.86 -2.07 7.06
CA GLU A 209 -17.18 -1.59 7.51
C GLU A 209 -17.58 -2.19 8.86
N ALA A 210 -17.30 -3.47 9.10
CA ALA A 210 -17.59 -4.15 10.37
C ALA A 210 -16.84 -3.49 11.52
N ALA A 211 -15.53 -3.25 11.38
CA ALA A 211 -14.73 -2.58 12.40
C ALA A 211 -15.26 -1.18 12.76
N VAL A 212 -15.72 -0.42 11.77
CA VAL A 212 -16.33 0.91 12.00
C VAL A 212 -17.68 0.81 12.72
N ARG A 213 -18.52 -0.17 12.35
CA ARG A 213 -19.82 -0.40 13.02
C ARG A 213 -19.63 -0.77 14.49
N GLU A 214 -18.75 -1.73 14.77
CA GLU A 214 -18.43 -2.17 16.13
C GLU A 214 -17.89 -1.01 16.99
N ALA A 215 -16.96 -0.22 16.45
CA ALA A 215 -16.39 0.92 17.16
C ALA A 215 -17.42 2.04 17.45
N THR A 216 -18.47 2.15 16.64
CA THR A 216 -19.56 3.13 16.81
C THR A 216 -20.57 2.67 17.86
N GLN A 217 -20.88 1.37 17.91
CA GLN A 217 -21.79 0.78 18.90
C GLN A 217 -21.23 0.87 20.33
N ILE A 218 -19.93 0.68 20.50
CA ILE A 218 -19.26 0.83 21.82
C ILE A 218 -19.39 2.25 22.39
N CYS A 219 -19.60 3.27 21.56
CA CYS A 219 -19.80 4.65 22.05
C CYS A 219 -21.24 4.96 22.48
N GLN A 220 -22.20 4.05 22.23
CA GLN A 220 -23.62 4.25 22.52
C GLN A 220 -24.13 3.48 23.74
N GLY A 221 -23.30 2.61 24.34
CA GLY A 221 -23.59 1.88 25.57
C GLY A 221 -22.74 2.39 26.73
#